data_AF-A0A965D5G9-F1
#
_entry.id   AF-A0A965D5G9-F1
#
_cell.length_a   1.000
_cell.length_b   1.000
_cell.length_c   1.000
_cell.angle_alpha   90.00
_cell.angle_beta   90.00
_cell.angle_gamma   90.00
#
_symmetry.space_group_name_H-M   'P 1'
#
loop_
_entity.id
_entity.type
_entity.pdbx_description
1 polymer ?
#
loop_
_entity_poly.entity_id
_entity_poly.type
_entity_poly.pdbx_seq_one_letter_code
_entity_poly.pdbx_strand_id
1 'polypeptide(L)'
;MRIYLIDETYDRYDDEAEASRRYKSRLEAELSMELEERNIGAGADLPSFLAQIDVGPLLAVVTLFFLGTPINENLDAWPKIFSKFKNFLKYPIRTDRTAAAIIAIQRVFEELGGLPRSVVLKKYWAASPRSETSFPIDVSEFGIGDEPNEEELGDVVHNFVIVAENLTF
;
A
#
# COMPACT_ATOMS: atom_id res chain seq x y z
N MET A 1 9.48 1.62 -0.59
CA MET A 1 8.00 1.67 -0.66
C MET A 1 7.55 3.02 -0.16
N ARG A 2 6.44 3.51 -0.71
CA ARG A 2 5.89 4.84 -0.45
C ARG A 2 4.59 4.75 0.32
N ILE A 3 4.51 5.53 1.39
CA ILE A 3 3.31 5.69 2.20
C ILE A 3 3.02 7.19 2.27
N TYR A 4 1.79 7.56 1.99
CA TYR A 4 1.34 8.94 1.99
C TYR A 4 0.38 9.11 3.16
N LEU A 5 0.80 9.83 4.19
CA LEU A 5 -0.06 10.20 5.31
C LEU A 5 -0.90 11.39 4.89
N ILE A 6 -2.23 11.27 4.92
CA ILE A 6 -3.12 12.36 4.52
C ILE A 6 -2.98 13.51 5.52
N ASP A 7 -2.87 14.74 5.03
CA ASP A 7 -2.92 15.91 5.89
C ASP A 7 -4.34 16.14 6.37
N GLU A 8 -4.63 15.69 7.60
CA GLU A 8 -5.94 15.85 8.22
C GLU A 8 -6.26 17.29 8.62
N THR A 9 -5.31 18.22 8.48
CA THR A 9 -5.53 19.64 8.79
C THR A 9 -6.01 20.45 7.59
N TYR A 10 -5.91 19.89 6.38
CA TYR A 10 -6.35 20.52 5.15
C TYR A 10 -7.87 20.78 5.16
N ASP A 11 -8.30 21.96 4.71
CA ASP A 11 -9.69 22.44 4.73
C ASP A 11 -10.35 22.50 6.13
N ARG A 12 -9.56 22.48 7.22
CA ARG A 12 -10.10 22.47 8.61
C ARG A 12 -9.78 23.68 9.46
N TYR A 13 -8.83 24.52 9.07
CA TYR A 13 -8.32 25.62 9.91
C TYR A 13 -8.15 26.91 9.11
N ASP A 14 -8.31 28.06 9.77
CA ASP A 14 -8.13 29.38 9.13
C ASP A 14 -6.68 29.63 8.67
N ASP A 15 -5.69 29.11 9.42
CA ASP A 15 -4.27 29.10 9.02
C ASP A 15 -3.83 27.65 8.74
N GLU A 16 -4.18 27.18 7.55
CA GLU A 16 -3.87 25.83 7.07
C GLU A 16 -2.37 25.57 7.02
N ALA A 17 -1.58 26.56 6.60
CA ALA A 17 -0.14 26.41 6.46
C ALA A 17 0.55 26.20 7.81
N GLU A 18 0.14 26.93 8.86
CA GLU A 18 0.65 26.69 10.21
C GLU A 18 0.15 25.36 10.78
N ALA A 19 -1.13 25.03 10.61
CA ALA A 19 -1.70 23.77 11.09
C ALA A 19 -1.00 22.56 10.46
N SER A 20 -0.83 22.57 9.13
CA SER A 20 -0.15 21.54 8.35
C SER A 20 1.31 21.34 8.80
N ARG A 21 2.08 22.43 8.96
CA ARG A 21 3.46 22.35 9.48
C ARG A 21 3.53 21.73 10.87
N ARG A 22 2.65 22.13 11.79
CA ARG A 22 2.61 21.55 13.15
C ARG A 22 2.24 20.07 13.12
N TYR A 23 1.29 19.69 12.27
CA TYR A 23 0.87 18.31 12.09
C TYR A 23 2.02 17.45 11.53
N LYS A 24 2.70 17.91 10.48
CA LYS A 24 3.89 17.29 9.91
C LYS A 24 4.99 17.10 10.96
N SER A 25 5.37 18.16 11.68
CA SER A 25 6.42 18.06 12.71
C SER A 25 6.08 17.07 13.82
N ARG A 26 4.79 16.96 14.19
CA ARG A 26 4.34 15.92 15.13
C ARG A 26 4.50 14.52 14.53
N LEU A 27 4.07 14.31 13.28
CA LEU A 27 4.24 13.02 12.61
C LEU A 27 5.71 12.62 12.48
N GLU A 28 6.58 13.54 12.09
CA GLU A 28 8.03 13.31 11.99
C GLU A 28 8.64 12.90 13.33
N ALA A 29 8.23 13.57 14.42
CA ALA A 29 8.65 13.22 15.77
C ALA A 29 8.13 11.82 16.20
N GLU A 30 6.87 11.50 15.93
CA GLU A 30 6.26 10.21 16.27
C GLU A 30 6.84 9.04 15.47
N LEU A 31 7.15 9.27 14.19
CA LEU A 31 7.67 8.25 13.27
C LEU A 31 9.20 8.21 13.23
N SER A 32 9.86 9.18 13.86
CA SER A 32 11.33 9.32 13.87
C SER A 32 11.93 9.34 12.46
N MET A 33 11.28 10.07 11.55
CA MET A 33 11.72 10.22 10.16
C MET A 33 11.27 11.56 9.58
N GLU A 34 12.00 12.05 8.59
CA GLU A 34 11.59 13.21 7.80
C GLU A 34 10.49 12.82 6.81
N LEU A 35 9.55 13.72 6.58
CA LEU A 35 8.46 13.54 5.65
C LEU A 35 8.49 14.59 4.54
N GLU A 36 8.17 14.18 3.33
CA GLU A 36 8.15 15.07 2.17
C GLU A 36 6.72 15.51 1.86
N GLU A 37 6.49 16.79 1.64
CA GLU A 37 5.16 17.28 1.24
C GLU A 37 4.84 16.83 -0.19
N ARG A 38 3.63 16.31 -0.35
CA ARG A 38 3.10 15.75 -1.59
C ARG A 38 1.63 16.06 -1.77
N ASN A 39 1.19 16.06 -3.02
CA ASN A 39 -0.21 16.10 -3.37
C ASN A 39 -0.54 14.86 -4.18
N ILE A 40 -1.48 14.07 -3.69
CA ILE A 40 -1.90 12.80 -4.31
C ILE A 40 -3.34 12.84 -4.82
N GLY A 41 -3.92 14.04 -4.96
CA GLY A 41 -5.31 14.23 -5.37
C GLY A 41 -5.41 14.91 -6.72
N ALA A 42 -5.57 14.13 -7.79
CA ALA A 42 -5.78 14.65 -9.14
C ALA A 42 -7.08 15.48 -9.19
N GLY A 43 -6.93 16.79 -9.30
CA GLY A 43 -8.02 17.74 -9.53
C GLY A 43 -8.79 18.22 -8.29
N ALA A 44 -8.61 17.60 -7.13
CA ALA A 44 -9.28 18.02 -5.89
C ALA A 44 -8.31 18.43 -4.76
N ASP A 45 -7.00 18.40 -5.02
CA ASP A 45 -5.91 18.55 -4.05
C ASP A 45 -6.08 17.65 -2.82
N LEU A 46 -5.15 16.71 -2.66
CA LEU A 46 -5.08 15.91 -1.45
C LEU A 46 -3.67 16.03 -0.87
N PRO A 47 -3.41 17.09 -0.08
CA PRO A 47 -2.14 17.28 0.61
C PRO A 47 -1.84 16.09 1.50
N SER A 48 -0.58 15.67 1.46
CA SER A 48 -0.10 14.48 2.13
C SER A 48 1.39 14.60 2.45
N PHE A 49 1.84 13.74 3.35
CA PHE A 49 3.23 13.63 3.76
C PHE A 49 3.76 12.26 3.35
N LEU A 50 4.73 12.24 2.44
CA LEU A 50 5.37 11.04 1.95
C LEU A 50 6.40 10.55 2.96
N ALA A 51 6.19 9.32 3.43
CA ALA A 51 7.17 8.49 4.12
C ALA A 51 7.77 7.47 3.14
N GLN A 52 9.05 7.62 2.84
CA GLN A 52 9.80 6.67 2.02
C GLN A 52 10.48 5.63 2.92
N ILE A 53 10.05 4.37 2.83
CA ILE A 53 10.64 3.26 3.60
C ILE A 53 11.56 2.44 2.71
N ASP A 54 12.82 2.35 3.10
CA ASP A 54 13.78 1.42 2.53
C ASP A 54 13.61 0.01 3.13
N VAL A 55 13.23 -0.93 2.27
CA VAL A 55 13.06 -2.35 2.61
C VAL A 55 14.28 -3.19 2.22
N GLY A 56 15.30 -2.56 1.60
CA GLY A 56 16.55 -3.18 1.21
C GLY A 56 16.36 -4.41 0.30
N PRO A 57 17.15 -5.47 0.49
CA PRO A 57 17.06 -6.69 -0.32
C PRO A 57 15.70 -7.40 -0.25
N LEU A 58 14.89 -7.13 0.78
CA LEU A 58 13.57 -7.74 0.93
C LEU A 58 12.59 -7.31 -0.18
N LEU A 59 12.89 -6.23 -0.91
CA LEU A 59 12.11 -5.81 -2.08
C LEU A 59 12.05 -6.89 -3.16
N ALA A 60 13.09 -7.73 -3.27
CA ALA A 60 13.15 -8.79 -4.28
C ALA A 60 11.96 -9.76 -4.17
N VAL A 61 11.51 -10.05 -2.95
CA VAL A 61 10.34 -10.93 -2.73
C VAL A 61 9.05 -10.28 -3.26
N VAL A 62 8.93 -8.95 -3.14
CA VAL A 62 7.81 -8.21 -3.71
C VAL A 62 7.88 -8.19 -5.24
N THR A 63 9.06 -8.03 -5.83
CA THR A 63 9.24 -8.12 -7.28
C THR A 63 8.82 -9.50 -7.80
N LEU A 64 9.25 -10.58 -7.15
CA LEU A 64 8.84 -11.95 -7.50
C LEU A 64 7.32 -12.15 -7.41
N PHE A 65 6.67 -11.53 -6.43
CA PHE A 65 5.21 -11.58 -6.28
C PHE A 65 4.49 -11.05 -7.51
N PHE A 66 4.96 -9.92 -8.08
CA PHE A 66 4.38 -9.35 -9.30
C PHE A 66 4.74 -10.11 -10.60
N LEU A 67 5.61 -11.12 -10.55
CA LEU A 67 5.83 -12.02 -11.69
C LEU A 67 4.78 -13.15 -11.77
N GLY A 68 3.90 -13.29 -10.77
CA GLY A 68 2.90 -14.36 -10.72
C GLY A 68 3.46 -15.75 -10.48
N THR A 69 4.76 -15.85 -10.18
CA THR A 69 5.41 -17.11 -9.83
C THR A 69 5.04 -17.52 -8.41
N PRO A 70 4.80 -18.81 -8.14
CA PRO A 70 4.61 -19.29 -6.76
C PRO A 70 5.81 -18.96 -5.89
N ILE A 71 5.56 -18.21 -4.81
CA ILE A 71 6.53 -17.97 -3.74
C ILE A 71 6.33 -19.03 -2.69
N ASN A 72 7.34 -19.86 -2.47
CA ASN A 72 7.36 -20.94 -1.47
C ASN A 72 8.55 -20.80 -0.51
N GLU A 73 9.43 -19.82 -0.72
CA GLU A 73 10.58 -19.51 0.10
C GLU A 73 10.50 -18.07 0.63
N ASN A 74 11.17 -17.81 1.75
CA ASN A 74 11.26 -16.48 2.37
C ASN A 74 9.90 -15.84 2.68
N LEU A 75 8.85 -16.63 2.91
CA LEU A 75 7.52 -16.12 3.28
C LEU A 75 7.54 -15.38 4.62
N ASP A 76 8.50 -15.70 5.50
CA ASP A 76 8.78 -15.00 6.75
C ASP A 76 9.37 -13.58 6.55
N ALA A 77 9.79 -13.22 5.33
CA ALA A 77 10.20 -11.86 5.00
C ALA A 77 9.02 -10.88 5.04
N TRP A 78 7.82 -11.29 4.63
CA TRP A 78 6.66 -10.39 4.54
C TRP A 78 6.24 -9.81 5.89
N PRO A 79 6.08 -10.59 6.98
CA PRO A 79 5.78 -10.02 8.29
C PRO A 79 6.89 -9.10 8.81
N LYS A 80 8.16 -9.37 8.47
CA LYS A 80 9.28 -8.49 8.83
C LYS A 80 9.16 -7.15 8.13
N ILE A 81 8.82 -7.13 6.84
CA ILE A 81 8.58 -5.87 6.10
C ILE A 81 7.35 -5.16 6.67
N PHE A 82 6.24 -5.89 6.89
CA PHE A 82 5.02 -5.35 7.48
C PHE A 82 5.27 -4.73 8.86
N SER A 83 6.15 -5.31 9.68
CA SER A 83 6.48 -4.75 10.99
C SER A 83 7.10 -3.35 10.95
N LYS A 84 7.78 -2.98 9.86
CA LYS A 84 8.30 -1.62 9.62
C LYS A 84 7.21 -0.63 9.21
N PHE A 85 6.12 -1.14 8.65
CA PHE A 85 5.01 -0.39 8.08
C PHE A 85 3.80 -0.26 9.03
N LYS A 86 3.58 -1.22 9.93
CA LYS A 86 2.35 -1.30 10.73
C LYS A 86 2.06 -0.05 11.58
N ASN A 87 3.09 0.70 11.98
CA ASN A 87 2.93 1.91 12.79
C ASN A 87 2.28 3.06 12.00
N PHE A 88 2.26 3.00 10.67
CA PHE A 88 1.60 3.98 9.81
C PHE A 88 0.08 3.73 9.72
N LEU A 89 -0.38 2.50 9.97
CA LEU A 89 -1.80 2.11 9.86
C LEU A 89 -2.71 2.80 10.89
N LYS A 90 -2.17 3.50 11.89
CA LYS A 90 -2.95 4.31 12.84
C LYS A 90 -3.41 5.65 12.24
N TYR A 91 -2.90 6.03 11.07
CA TYR A 91 -3.23 7.28 10.39
C TYR A 91 -4.05 7.00 9.13
N PRO A 92 -4.80 7.99 8.62
CA PRO A 92 -5.33 7.91 7.26
C PRO A 92 -4.17 7.93 6.27
N ILE A 93 -3.98 6.82 5.56
CA ILE A 93 -2.90 6.66 4.59
C ILE A 93 -3.40 6.31 3.19
N ARG A 94 -2.55 6.59 2.21
CA ARG A 94 -2.50 5.95 0.90
C ARG A 94 -1.13 5.32 0.71
N THR A 95 -1.04 4.36 -0.19
CA THR A 95 0.17 3.55 -0.38
C THR A 95 0.44 3.40 -1.85
N ASP A 96 1.71 3.22 -2.22
CA ASP A 96 2.02 2.65 -3.53
C ASP A 96 1.65 1.16 -3.62
N ARG A 97 1.78 0.60 -4.82
CA ARG A 97 1.52 -0.81 -5.10
C ARG A 97 2.33 -1.76 -4.21
N THR A 98 3.56 -1.40 -3.90
CA THR A 98 4.48 -2.23 -3.10
C THR A 98 3.98 -2.33 -1.66
N ALA A 99 3.70 -1.21 -1.01
CA ALA A 99 3.16 -1.17 0.34
C ALA A 99 1.77 -1.84 0.40
N ALA A 100 0.92 -1.63 -0.61
CA ALA A 100 -0.38 -2.29 -0.69
C ALA A 100 -0.28 -3.82 -0.78
N ALA A 101 0.68 -4.35 -1.55
CA ALA A 101 0.91 -5.80 -1.64
C ALA A 101 1.36 -6.40 -0.31
N ILE A 102 2.20 -5.68 0.45
CA ILE A 102 2.64 -6.12 1.78
C ILE A 102 1.45 -6.22 2.75
N ILE A 103 0.52 -5.25 2.70
CA ILE A 103 -0.72 -5.29 3.50
C ILE A 103 -1.59 -6.48 3.06
N ALA A 104 -1.79 -6.65 1.75
CA ALA A 104 -2.64 -7.71 1.22
C ALA A 104 -2.12 -9.11 1.62
N ILE A 105 -0.82 -9.37 1.48
CA ILE A 105 -0.24 -10.65 1.87
C ILE A 105 -0.28 -10.86 3.39
N GLN A 106 0.01 -9.82 4.16
CA GLN A 106 -0.11 -9.91 5.62
C GLN A 106 -1.54 -10.30 6.03
N ARG A 107 -2.55 -9.73 5.36
CA ARG A 107 -3.95 -10.08 5.60
C ARG A 107 -4.25 -11.54 5.26
N VAL A 108 -3.73 -12.06 4.14
CA VAL A 108 -3.85 -13.48 3.78
C VAL A 108 -3.25 -14.38 4.87
N PHE A 109 -2.08 -14.02 5.41
CA PHE A 109 -1.44 -14.81 6.48
C PHE A 109 -2.27 -14.82 7.76
N GLU A 110 -2.89 -13.69 8.10
CA GLU A 110 -3.79 -13.59 9.25
C GLU A 110 -5.05 -14.45 9.07
N GLU A 111 -5.65 -14.43 7.88
CA GLU A 111 -6.85 -15.23 7.58
C GLU A 111 -6.56 -16.74 7.57
N LEU A 112 -5.36 -17.15 7.16
CA LEU A 112 -4.90 -18.53 7.24
C LEU A 112 -4.44 -18.93 8.66
N GLY A 113 -4.29 -17.97 9.58
CA GLY A 113 -3.77 -18.22 10.92
C GLY A 113 -2.26 -18.53 10.98
N GLY A 114 -1.49 -18.15 9.94
CA GLY A 114 -0.06 -18.41 9.87
C GLY A 114 0.53 -18.24 8.47
N LEU A 115 1.80 -18.62 8.33
CA LEU A 115 2.48 -18.63 7.03
C LEU A 115 1.98 -19.80 6.19
N PRO A 116 1.46 -19.57 4.96
CA PRO A 116 1.16 -20.65 4.03
C PRO A 116 2.45 -21.31 3.52
N ARG A 117 2.32 -22.44 2.85
CA ARG A 117 3.41 -23.11 2.12
C ARG A 117 3.74 -22.41 0.81
N SER A 118 2.75 -21.74 0.21
CA SER A 118 2.94 -20.97 -1.01
C SER A 118 1.92 -19.85 -1.16
N VAL A 119 2.36 -18.77 -1.80
CA VAL A 119 1.53 -17.63 -2.23
C VAL A 119 1.78 -17.37 -3.71
N VAL A 120 0.71 -17.11 -4.46
CA VAL A 120 0.75 -16.75 -5.88
C VAL A 120 -0.12 -15.52 -6.08
N LEU A 121 0.43 -14.46 -6.69
CA LEU A 121 -0.39 -13.37 -7.23
C LEU A 121 -1.00 -13.83 -8.56
N LYS A 122 -2.32 -13.77 -8.68
CA LYS A 122 -3.02 -14.03 -9.94
C LYS A 122 -3.34 -12.75 -10.68
N LYS A 123 -3.91 -11.78 -9.95
CA LYS A 123 -4.28 -10.49 -10.54
C LYS A 123 -3.93 -9.33 -9.66
N TYR A 124 -3.54 -8.23 -10.27
CA TYR A 124 -3.42 -6.92 -9.64
C TYR A 124 -4.03 -5.86 -10.54
N TRP A 125 -4.77 -4.92 -9.96
CA TRP A 125 -5.15 -3.69 -10.64
C TRP A 125 -5.40 -2.57 -9.63
N ALA A 126 -5.20 -1.34 -10.09
CA ALA A 126 -5.65 -0.13 -9.42
C ALA A 126 -6.95 0.34 -10.07
N ALA A 127 -7.94 0.69 -9.25
CA ALA A 127 -9.19 1.27 -9.75
C ALA A 127 -9.70 2.31 -8.77
N SER A 128 -10.39 3.31 -9.29
CA SER A 128 -11.19 4.18 -8.43
C SER A 128 -12.36 3.38 -7.87
N PRO A 129 -12.64 3.48 -6.55
CA PRO A 129 -13.82 2.84 -5.97
C PRO A 129 -15.14 3.41 -6.53
N ARG A 130 -15.08 4.55 -7.23
CA ARG A 130 -16.21 5.14 -7.96
C ARG A 130 -16.35 4.63 -9.39
N SER A 131 -15.34 3.93 -9.91
CA SER A 131 -15.39 3.37 -11.27
C SER A 131 -16.27 2.13 -11.29
N GLU A 132 -17.16 2.02 -12.29
CA GLU A 132 -17.95 0.81 -12.55
C GLU A 132 -17.09 -0.33 -13.16
N THR A 133 -15.79 -0.07 -13.36
CA THR A 133 -14.84 -1.01 -13.93
C THR A 133 -14.54 -2.14 -12.94
N SER A 134 -15.32 -3.21 -13.02
CA SER A 134 -14.99 -4.46 -12.36
C SER A 134 -13.98 -5.24 -13.22
N PHE A 135 -12.85 -5.61 -12.64
CA PHE A 135 -12.05 -6.68 -13.22
C PHE A 135 -12.76 -8.01 -12.93
N PRO A 136 -13.04 -8.84 -13.95
CA PRO A 136 -13.59 -10.16 -13.68
C PRO A 136 -12.61 -10.95 -12.81
N ILE A 137 -13.11 -11.46 -11.68
CA ILE A 137 -12.41 -12.36 -10.75
C ILE A 137 -12.30 -13.76 -11.37
N ASP A 138 -11.78 -13.83 -12.59
CA ASP A 138 -11.37 -15.09 -13.19
C ASP A 138 -9.95 -15.40 -12.72
N VAL A 139 -9.79 -16.41 -11.86
CA VAL A 139 -8.48 -16.81 -11.32
C VAL A 139 -7.67 -17.68 -12.26
N SER A 140 -8.22 -18.06 -13.43
CA SER A 140 -7.52 -18.87 -14.43
C SER A 140 -6.49 -18.09 -15.23
N GLU A 141 -6.67 -16.77 -15.36
CA GLU A 141 -5.76 -15.89 -16.09
C GLU A 141 -4.88 -15.07 -15.15
N PHE A 142 -3.58 -14.99 -15.49
CA PHE A 142 -2.64 -14.08 -14.85
C PHE A 142 -2.74 -12.70 -15.49
N GLY A 143 -2.81 -11.64 -14.68
CA GLY A 143 -2.86 -10.27 -15.19
C GLY A 143 -2.45 -9.21 -14.17
N ILE A 144 -1.39 -8.46 -14.48
CA ILE A 144 -0.88 -7.38 -13.63
C ILE A 144 -1.10 -6.06 -14.36
N GLY A 145 -2.03 -5.26 -13.84
CA GLY A 145 -2.27 -3.90 -14.30
C GLY A 145 -1.12 -2.96 -13.90
N ASP A 146 -1.16 -1.77 -14.51
CA ASP A 146 -0.19 -0.73 -14.25
C ASP A 146 -0.30 -0.17 -12.82
N GLU A 147 0.82 0.34 -12.32
CA GLU A 147 0.85 1.11 -11.09
C GLU A 147 0.24 2.49 -11.35
N PRO A 148 -0.71 2.97 -10.52
CA PRO A 148 -1.32 4.29 -10.69
C PRO A 148 -0.28 5.39 -10.53
N ASN A 149 -0.54 6.54 -11.16
CA ASN A 149 0.30 7.71 -10.95
C ASN A 149 0.19 8.19 -9.49
N GLU A 150 1.23 8.84 -8.99
CA GLU A 150 1.24 9.36 -7.61
C GLU A 150 0.08 10.32 -7.35
N GLU A 151 -0.24 11.17 -8.32
CA GLU A 151 -1.36 12.14 -8.28
C GLU A 151 -2.74 11.46 -8.23
N GLU A 152 -2.84 10.17 -8.55
CA GLU A 152 -4.12 9.44 -8.58
C GLU A 152 -4.36 8.66 -7.27
N LEU A 153 -3.35 8.52 -6.40
CA LEU A 153 -3.42 7.66 -5.21
C LEU A 153 -4.50 8.08 -4.22
N GLY A 154 -4.96 9.33 -4.24
CA GLY A 154 -6.05 9.82 -3.42
C GLY A 154 -7.40 9.15 -3.70
N ASP A 155 -7.65 8.80 -4.96
CA ASP A 155 -8.92 8.22 -5.43
C ASP A 155 -8.76 6.76 -5.91
N VAL A 156 -7.64 6.10 -5.63
CA VAL A 156 -7.39 4.72 -6.09
C VAL A 156 -7.41 3.72 -4.93
N VAL A 157 -7.96 2.54 -5.21
CA VAL A 157 -7.81 1.33 -4.39
C VAL A 157 -6.98 0.30 -5.16
N HIS A 158 -6.04 -0.32 -4.45
CA HIS A 158 -5.27 -1.45 -4.96
C HIS A 158 -6.01 -2.76 -4.70
N ASN A 159 -6.22 -3.53 -5.75
CA ASN A 159 -6.91 -4.80 -5.70
C ASN A 159 -5.93 -5.92 -6.06
N PHE A 160 -6.03 -7.03 -5.33
CA PHE A 160 -5.19 -8.20 -5.50
C PHE A 160 -6.09 -9.43 -5.51
N VAL A 161 -5.78 -10.40 -6.38
CA VAL A 161 -6.30 -11.76 -6.30
C VAL A 161 -5.14 -12.66 -5.96
N ILE A 162 -5.16 -13.22 -4.76
CA ILE A 162 -4.05 -13.97 -4.19
C ILE A 162 -4.51 -15.41 -3.98
N VAL A 163 -3.70 -16.37 -4.42
CA VAL A 163 -3.94 -17.79 -4.15
C VAL A 163 -2.91 -18.30 -3.13
N ALA A 164 -3.41 -18.89 -2.06
CA ALA A 164 -2.59 -19.55 -1.03
C ALA A 164 -3.31 -20.81 -0.53
N GLU A 165 -2.60 -21.94 -0.42
CA GLU A 165 -3.17 -23.24 0.02
C GLU A 165 -4.42 -23.70 -0.78
N ASN A 166 -4.49 -23.38 -2.08
CA ASN A 166 -5.66 -23.59 -2.95
C ASN A 166 -6.92 -22.78 -2.58
N LEU A 167 -6.79 -21.81 -1.68
CA LEU A 167 -7.81 -20.80 -1.39
C LEU A 167 -7.50 -19.52 -2.17
N THR A 168 -8.56 -18.81 -2.56
CA THR A 168 -8.47 -17.51 -3.25
C THR A 168 -8.92 -16.41 -2.29
N PHE A 169 -8.13 -15.35 -2.24
CA PHE A 169 -8.34 -14.13 -1.47
C PHE A 169 -8.42 -12.92 -2.40
#